data_AF-A0A414YQE8-F1
#
_entry.id   AF-A0A414YQE8-F1
#
_cell.length_a   1.000
_cell.length_b   1.000
_cell.length_c   1.000
_cell.angle_alpha   90.00
_cell.angle_beta   90.00
_cell.angle_gamma   90.00
#
_symmetry.space_group_name_H-M   'P 1'
#
loop_
_entity.id
_entity.type
_entity.pdbx_description
1 polymer ?
#
loop_
_entity_poly.entity_id
_entity_poly.type
_entity_poly.pdbx_seq_one_letter_code
_entity_poly.pdbx_strand_id
1 'polypeptide(L)'
;MKKLILMVVMAALSLAAMAQHEEDTENGVVSLAGREGFTIETKKGDFVFKPYLLVQTCANFNWYDDEGLDKAYNQDNVANSGFSIPYAVLGFTGKAFGKVAFNLSINAAASGGALLQQAWFDVQLKKQFAVRVGKFKTPFSHAYLTTLGETLLPQLPVSLTSAIILPYSLNAVTPNIGTGFDLGVEIHGLLADKFGYEVGLFNGTGSSVNTATKTLSDDWHIPSLLYAGRFTYMPKGVMPSTQGNPNRLNEDKIMFGVSASINVESENESTNDTRVGVEFAMLKNKLYLGAEAYYMNVGFTDRQKINETYNYLGGYVQGGYFVAPRLQAALRYDFFNRNGTSDDGFLNMPAVGVNYFFKGCNLKLQAMYQYIARTGHDTQLDRDNDNLGLATHSATVMLQYTF
;
A
#
# COMPACT_ATOMS: atom_id res chain seq x y z
N MET A 1 -39.28 17.77 24.97
CA MET A 1 -38.50 16.52 25.16
C MET A 1 -38.57 15.58 23.96
N LYS A 2 -39.74 15.10 23.52
CA LYS A 2 -39.85 14.17 22.36
C LYS A 2 -39.23 14.69 21.04
N LYS A 3 -39.37 15.99 20.71
CA LYS A 3 -38.75 16.60 19.51
C LYS A 3 -37.21 16.68 19.59
N LEU A 4 -36.64 16.84 20.78
CA LEU A 4 -35.19 16.92 20.98
C LEU A 4 -34.53 15.54 20.83
N ILE A 5 -35.19 14.50 21.35
CA ILE A 5 -34.76 13.10 21.21
C ILE A 5 -34.78 12.69 19.73
N LEU A 6 -35.81 13.09 18.98
CA LEU A 6 -35.90 12.77 17.55
C LEU A 6 -34.80 13.45 16.72
N MET A 7 -34.41 14.69 17.06
CA MET A 7 -33.28 15.37 16.41
C MET A 7 -31.93 14.73 16.75
N VAL A 8 -31.72 14.34 18.02
CA VAL A 8 -30.48 13.66 18.44
C VAL A 8 -30.37 12.29 17.78
N VAL A 9 -31.48 11.55 17.67
CA VAL A 9 -31.53 10.26 16.99
C VAL A 9 -31.33 10.43 15.48
N MET A 10 -31.95 11.43 14.82
CA MET A 10 -31.68 11.71 13.41
C MET A 10 -30.23 12.15 13.16
N ALA A 11 -29.66 12.99 14.03
CA ALA A 11 -28.27 13.43 13.91
C ALA A 11 -27.29 12.27 14.12
N ALA A 12 -27.57 11.38 15.08
CA ALA A 12 -26.80 10.17 15.31
C ALA A 12 -26.93 9.17 14.15
N LEU A 13 -28.12 9.04 13.57
CA LEU A 13 -28.36 8.22 12.38
C LEU A 13 -27.69 8.80 11.13
N SER A 14 -27.67 10.13 10.95
CA SER A 14 -26.95 10.77 9.84
C SER A 14 -25.44 10.67 10.02
N LEU A 15 -24.93 10.74 11.25
CA LEU A 15 -23.50 10.53 11.55
C LEU A 15 -23.09 9.08 11.33
N ALA A 16 -23.89 8.11 11.77
CA ALA A 16 -23.65 6.69 11.52
C ALA A 16 -23.77 6.35 10.03
N ALA A 17 -24.74 6.93 9.33
CA ALA A 17 -24.88 6.78 7.88
C ALA A 17 -23.71 7.41 7.14
N MET A 18 -23.21 8.59 7.54
CA MET A 18 -22.02 9.21 6.94
C MET A 18 -20.73 8.44 7.23
N ALA A 19 -20.54 7.94 8.45
CA ALA A 19 -19.38 7.11 8.79
C ALA A 19 -19.38 5.79 8.01
N GLN A 20 -20.55 5.17 7.84
CA GLN A 20 -20.72 3.99 7.00
C GLN A 20 -20.58 4.34 5.50
N HIS A 21 -21.01 5.53 5.08
CA HIS A 21 -20.83 6.02 3.71
C HIS A 21 -19.36 6.31 3.38
N GLU A 22 -18.57 6.81 4.33
CA GLU A 22 -17.13 7.04 4.22
C GLU A 22 -16.33 5.74 4.17
N GLU A 23 -16.72 4.71 4.94
CA GLU A 23 -16.13 3.36 4.88
C GLU A 23 -16.50 2.64 3.56
N ASP A 24 -17.74 2.83 3.05
CA ASP A 24 -18.20 2.20 1.82
C ASP A 24 -17.85 2.98 0.53
N THR A 25 -17.05 4.05 0.60
CA THR A 25 -16.57 4.85 -0.56
C THR A 25 -15.04 4.98 -0.60
N GLU A 26 -14.33 3.96 -0.11
CA GLU A 26 -12.86 3.94 -0.13
C GLU A 26 -12.32 3.88 -1.57
N ASN A 27 -11.90 5.04 -2.10
CA ASN A 27 -11.13 5.16 -3.33
C ASN A 27 -9.64 4.80 -3.14
N GLY A 28 -9.19 4.60 -1.89
CA GLY A 28 -7.81 4.25 -1.53
C GLY A 28 -6.75 5.34 -1.77
N VAL A 29 -7.14 6.54 -2.22
CA VAL A 29 -6.27 7.70 -2.48
C VAL A 29 -6.44 8.77 -1.41
N VAL A 30 -7.64 9.30 -1.22
CA VAL A 30 -7.94 10.33 -0.22
C VAL A 30 -8.95 9.81 0.80
N SER A 31 -8.71 10.14 2.07
CA SER A 31 -9.74 9.94 3.08
C SER A 31 -10.88 10.92 2.86
N LEU A 32 -12.08 10.39 2.93
CA LEU A 32 -13.31 11.19 2.87
C LEU A 32 -13.74 11.65 4.27
N ALA A 33 -13.08 11.14 5.32
CA ALA A 33 -13.41 11.35 6.72
C ALA A 33 -13.31 12.81 7.18
N GLY A 34 -14.47 13.41 7.47
CA GLY A 34 -14.57 14.77 8.00
C GLY A 34 -14.14 15.85 7.02
N ARG A 35 -14.20 15.57 5.71
CA ARG A 35 -13.90 16.54 4.64
C ARG A 35 -15.17 16.98 3.91
N GLU A 36 -15.49 18.26 4.07
CA GLU A 36 -16.53 18.97 3.32
C GLU A 36 -16.04 19.25 1.88
N GLY A 37 -15.96 18.19 1.07
CA GLY A 37 -15.62 18.27 -0.34
C GLY A 37 -16.85 18.44 -1.23
N PHE A 38 -16.61 18.78 -2.50
CA PHE A 38 -17.68 18.84 -3.49
C PHE A 38 -18.28 17.46 -3.76
N THR A 39 -19.60 17.33 -3.62
CA THR A 39 -20.33 16.08 -3.87
C THR A 39 -21.58 16.41 -4.70
N ILE A 40 -21.79 15.65 -5.78
CA ILE A 40 -23.02 15.69 -6.57
C ILE A 40 -23.83 14.46 -6.20
N GLU A 41 -25.01 14.67 -5.65
CA GLU A 41 -25.89 13.60 -5.22
C GLU A 41 -27.31 13.83 -5.76
N THR A 42 -27.97 12.74 -6.13
CA THR A 42 -29.39 12.75 -6.49
C THR A 42 -30.25 12.91 -5.24
N LYS A 43 -31.42 13.53 -5.34
CA LYS A 43 -32.33 13.67 -4.18
C LYS A 43 -32.72 12.34 -3.52
N LYS A 44 -32.64 11.23 -4.27
CA LYS A 44 -32.94 9.89 -3.77
C LYS A 44 -31.75 9.21 -3.09
N GLY A 45 -30.53 9.74 -3.24
CA GLY A 45 -29.29 9.16 -2.74
C GLY A 45 -28.86 7.87 -3.43
N ASP A 46 -29.51 7.49 -4.54
CA ASP A 46 -29.18 6.29 -5.32
C ASP A 46 -27.99 6.53 -6.27
N PHE A 47 -27.59 7.78 -6.45
CA PHE A 47 -26.39 8.18 -7.16
C PHE A 47 -25.63 9.27 -6.43
N VAL A 48 -24.33 9.04 -6.24
CA VAL A 48 -23.34 9.93 -5.62
C VAL A 48 -22.11 9.99 -6.52
N PHE A 49 -21.62 11.19 -6.78
CA PHE A 49 -20.39 11.45 -7.51
C PHE A 49 -19.54 12.46 -6.73
N LYS A 50 -18.30 12.09 -6.44
CA LYS A 50 -17.36 12.87 -5.63
C LYS A 50 -16.00 12.95 -6.34
N PRO A 51 -15.67 14.09 -6.97
CA PRO A 51 -14.30 14.32 -7.42
C PRO A 51 -13.37 14.47 -6.22
N TYR A 52 -12.11 14.10 -6.42
CA TYR A 52 -11.06 14.27 -5.43
C TYR A 52 -9.73 14.57 -6.07
N LEU A 53 -8.83 15.16 -5.27
CA LEU A 53 -7.47 15.44 -5.68
C LEU A 53 -6.49 15.20 -4.53
N LEU A 54 -5.31 14.67 -4.85
CA LEU A 54 -4.17 14.55 -3.95
C LEU A 54 -2.92 15.03 -4.66
N VAL A 55 -2.22 15.98 -4.05
CA VAL A 55 -0.90 16.43 -4.52
C VAL A 55 0.08 16.28 -3.38
N GLN A 56 1.16 15.56 -3.63
CA GLN A 56 2.30 15.41 -2.74
C GLN A 56 3.52 16.06 -3.38
N THR A 57 4.21 16.92 -2.63
CA THR A 57 5.47 17.51 -3.04
C THR A 57 6.51 17.24 -1.96
N CYS A 58 7.64 16.66 -2.37
CA CYS A 58 8.68 16.19 -1.47
C CYS A 58 9.99 16.92 -1.71
N ALA A 59 10.70 17.24 -0.64
CA ALA A 59 12.15 17.45 -0.65
C ALA A 59 12.82 16.18 -0.13
N ASN A 60 13.71 15.59 -0.92
CA ASN A 60 14.41 14.35 -0.59
C ASN A 60 15.92 14.60 -0.50
N PHE A 61 16.55 13.94 0.45
CA PHE A 61 17.99 13.83 0.56
C PHE A 61 18.34 12.36 0.75
N ASN A 62 19.22 11.84 -0.08
CA ASN A 62 19.62 10.45 -0.12
C ASN A 62 21.14 10.38 -0.26
N TRP A 63 21.78 9.74 0.70
CA TRP A 63 23.21 9.52 0.72
C TRP A 63 23.51 8.02 0.64
N TYR A 64 24.48 7.67 -0.18
CA TYR A 64 24.92 6.32 -0.50
C TYR A 64 26.36 6.13 -0.05
N ASP A 65 26.78 4.93 0.26
CA ASP A 65 28.09 4.63 0.83
C ASP A 65 29.11 4.10 -0.19
N ASP A 66 29.05 4.57 -1.44
CA ASP A 66 29.95 4.26 -2.58
C ASP A 66 29.62 3.00 -3.43
N GLU A 67 28.66 2.16 -3.05
CA GLU A 67 28.44 0.84 -3.68
C GLU A 67 27.22 0.82 -4.61
N GLY A 68 27.40 1.34 -5.83
CA GLY A 68 26.39 1.25 -6.90
C GLY A 68 26.11 2.55 -7.64
N LEU A 69 26.78 3.64 -7.25
CA LEU A 69 26.73 4.90 -7.98
C LEU A 69 27.92 5.01 -8.93
N ASP A 70 27.67 5.44 -10.16
CA ASP A 70 28.76 5.76 -11.08
C ASP A 70 29.58 6.92 -10.50
N LYS A 71 30.86 6.64 -10.20
CA LYS A 71 31.82 7.60 -9.64
C LYS A 71 32.02 8.81 -10.56
N ALA A 72 31.74 8.70 -11.86
CA ALA A 72 31.81 9.81 -12.79
C ALA A 72 30.72 10.88 -12.53
N TYR A 73 29.58 10.50 -11.94
CA TYR A 73 28.41 11.38 -11.78
C TYR A 73 28.03 11.66 -10.32
N ASN A 74 28.58 10.93 -9.34
CA ASN A 74 28.18 11.01 -7.94
C ASN A 74 29.37 11.19 -6.99
N GLN A 75 30.16 12.25 -7.20
CA GLN A 75 31.40 12.51 -6.45
C GLN A 75 31.19 12.72 -4.94
N ASP A 76 29.99 13.14 -4.53
CA ASP A 76 29.66 13.46 -3.13
C ASP A 76 28.76 12.41 -2.46
N ASN A 77 28.57 11.23 -3.09
CA ASN A 77 27.71 10.17 -2.56
C ASN A 77 26.23 10.54 -2.38
N VAL A 78 25.81 11.68 -2.95
CA VAL A 78 24.43 12.15 -2.95
C VAL A 78 23.86 11.94 -4.35
N ALA A 79 22.82 11.09 -4.44
CA ALA A 79 22.08 10.84 -5.67
C ALA A 79 20.58 10.84 -5.38
N ASN A 80 19.73 10.91 -6.40
CA ASN A 80 18.26 10.86 -6.25
C ASN A 80 17.72 11.85 -5.18
N SER A 81 18.38 13.00 -5.02
CA SER A 81 18.06 14.05 -4.04
C SER A 81 17.52 15.30 -4.74
N GLY A 82 16.73 16.10 -4.04
CA GLY A 82 16.09 17.30 -4.58
C GLY A 82 14.57 17.30 -4.39
N PHE A 83 13.87 18.07 -5.22
CA PHE A 83 12.41 18.18 -5.16
C PHE A 83 11.73 17.19 -6.10
N SER A 84 10.64 16.60 -5.66
CA SER A 84 9.85 15.65 -6.47
C SER A 84 8.36 15.77 -6.19
N ILE A 85 7.56 15.29 -7.15
CA ILE A 85 6.11 15.13 -7.01
C ILE A 85 5.83 13.63 -7.17
N PRO A 86 5.83 12.82 -6.10
CA PRO A 86 5.57 11.39 -6.24
C PRO A 86 4.14 11.10 -6.69
N TYR A 87 3.19 11.95 -6.29
CA TYR A 87 1.78 11.79 -6.62
C TYR A 87 1.11 13.14 -6.90
N ALA A 88 0.49 13.23 -8.08
CA ALA A 88 -0.44 14.28 -8.46
C ALA A 88 -1.71 13.63 -9.00
N VAL A 89 -2.53 13.12 -8.08
CA VAL A 89 -3.70 12.31 -8.39
C VAL A 89 -4.92 13.20 -8.56
N LEU A 90 -5.61 13.02 -9.69
CA LEU A 90 -6.93 13.58 -9.95
C LEU A 90 -7.88 12.42 -10.25
N GLY A 91 -9.05 12.42 -9.62
CA GLY A 91 -10.02 11.37 -9.86
C GLY A 91 -11.41 11.71 -9.38
N PHE A 92 -12.28 10.72 -9.51
CA PHE A 92 -13.60 10.75 -8.91
C PHE A 92 -14.00 9.36 -8.47
N THR A 93 -14.79 9.33 -7.41
CA THR A 93 -15.42 8.11 -6.88
C THR A 93 -16.90 8.34 -6.70
N GLY A 94 -17.68 7.27 -6.63
CA GLY A 94 -19.10 7.40 -6.47
C GLY A 94 -19.81 6.08 -6.24
N LYS A 95 -21.12 6.21 -6.05
CA LYS A 95 -22.05 5.10 -5.98
C LYS A 95 -23.17 5.32 -6.98
N ALA A 96 -23.64 4.25 -7.60
CA ALA A 96 -24.74 4.25 -8.54
C ALA A 96 -25.69 3.07 -8.25
N PHE A 97 -26.98 3.31 -8.44
CA PHE A 97 -28.05 2.33 -8.33
C PHE A 97 -28.11 1.62 -6.95
N GLY A 98 -27.55 2.25 -5.91
CA GLY A 98 -27.49 1.72 -4.55
C GLY A 98 -26.63 0.45 -4.36
N LYS A 99 -25.91 -0.01 -5.40
CA LYS A 99 -25.16 -1.28 -5.35
C LYS A 99 -23.83 -1.27 -6.11
N VAL A 100 -23.59 -0.27 -6.96
CA VAL A 100 -22.35 -0.17 -7.73
C VAL A 100 -21.52 0.96 -7.17
N ALA A 101 -20.35 0.67 -6.61
CA ALA A 101 -19.33 1.67 -6.35
C ALA A 101 -18.37 1.75 -7.54
N PHE A 102 -17.78 2.91 -7.78
CA PHE A 102 -16.80 3.08 -8.86
C PHE A 102 -15.72 4.09 -8.49
N ASN A 103 -14.57 3.96 -9.12
CA ASN A 103 -13.46 4.89 -8.99
C ASN A 103 -12.68 4.97 -10.30
N LEU A 104 -12.33 6.19 -10.69
CA LEU A 104 -11.41 6.46 -11.78
C LEU A 104 -10.42 7.54 -11.33
N SER A 105 -9.13 7.28 -11.48
CA SER A 105 -8.09 8.26 -11.17
C SER A 105 -6.88 8.16 -12.09
N ILE A 106 -6.32 9.33 -12.37
CA ILE A 106 -5.05 9.49 -13.06
C ILE A 106 -4.00 10.06 -12.11
N ASN A 107 -2.75 9.60 -12.23
CA ASN A 107 -1.61 10.23 -11.57
C ASN A 107 -0.85 11.06 -12.61
N ALA A 108 -1.08 12.37 -12.64
CA ALA A 108 -0.46 13.29 -13.59
C ALA A 108 1.06 13.42 -13.43
N ALA A 109 1.64 12.93 -12.33
CA ALA A 109 3.07 12.84 -12.15
C ALA A 109 3.70 11.57 -12.77
N ALA A 110 2.88 10.61 -13.22
CA ALA A 110 3.31 9.37 -13.87
C ALA A 110 3.22 9.47 -15.41
N SER A 111 3.82 8.52 -16.11
CA SER A 111 3.83 8.43 -17.57
C SER A 111 3.51 7.01 -18.05
N GLY A 112 3.25 6.86 -19.36
CA GLY A 112 2.91 5.57 -19.96
C GLY A 112 1.65 4.95 -19.35
N GLY A 113 1.66 3.63 -19.16
CA GLY A 113 0.51 2.93 -18.55
C GLY A 113 0.30 3.22 -17.06
N ALA A 114 1.32 3.76 -16.36
CA ALA A 114 1.21 4.17 -14.95
C ALA A 114 0.40 5.47 -14.75
N LEU A 115 0.13 6.22 -15.83
CA LEU A 115 -0.75 7.41 -15.80
C LEU A 115 -2.14 7.05 -15.27
N LEU A 116 -2.70 5.91 -15.71
CA LEU A 116 -3.93 5.37 -15.16
C LEU A 116 -3.63 4.75 -13.81
N GLN A 117 -3.99 5.41 -12.71
CA GLN A 117 -3.68 4.90 -11.38
C GLN A 117 -4.72 3.87 -10.93
N GLN A 118 -6.01 4.20 -11.08
CA GLN A 118 -7.11 3.30 -10.75
C GLN A 118 -8.25 3.46 -11.75
N ALA A 119 -8.90 2.36 -12.06
CA ALA A 119 -10.12 2.34 -12.86
C ALA A 119 -10.87 1.06 -12.54
N TRP A 120 -11.86 1.14 -11.66
CA TRP A 120 -12.59 -0.04 -11.22
C TRP A 120 -14.04 0.29 -10.90
N PHE A 121 -14.88 -0.74 -10.96
CA PHE A 121 -16.21 -0.74 -10.39
C PHE A 121 -16.37 -1.97 -9.49
N ASP A 122 -17.23 -1.83 -8.50
CA ASP A 122 -17.47 -2.82 -7.45
C ASP A 122 -18.97 -3.02 -7.29
N VAL A 123 -19.44 -4.23 -7.54
CA VAL A 123 -20.85 -4.60 -7.48
C VAL A 123 -21.12 -5.27 -6.14
N GLN A 124 -21.67 -4.50 -5.21
CA GLN A 124 -22.05 -4.97 -3.89
C GLN A 124 -23.44 -5.64 -3.96
N LEU A 125 -23.46 -6.96 -4.11
CA LEU A 125 -24.71 -7.73 -4.09
C LEU A 125 -25.22 -7.90 -2.66
N LYS A 126 -24.31 -8.15 -1.72
CA LYS A 126 -24.53 -8.20 -0.27
C LYS A 126 -23.28 -7.72 0.45
N LYS A 127 -23.40 -7.37 1.73
CA LYS A 127 -22.23 -7.05 2.58
C LYS A 127 -21.21 -8.19 2.63
N GLN A 128 -21.70 -9.42 2.56
CA GLN A 128 -20.89 -10.64 2.57
C GLN A 128 -20.34 -11.02 1.21
N PHE A 129 -20.77 -10.36 0.12
CA PHE A 129 -20.38 -10.75 -1.23
C PHE A 129 -20.48 -9.58 -2.20
N ALA A 130 -19.31 -9.14 -2.66
CA ALA A 130 -19.12 -8.12 -3.66
C ALA A 130 -18.09 -8.59 -4.70
N VAL A 131 -18.20 -8.03 -5.91
CA VAL A 131 -17.29 -8.34 -7.02
C VAL A 131 -16.72 -7.05 -7.56
N ARG A 132 -15.40 -6.91 -7.47
CA ARG A 132 -14.65 -5.77 -7.99
C ARG A 132 -13.90 -6.15 -9.25
N VAL A 133 -13.97 -5.29 -10.26
CA VAL A 133 -13.32 -5.49 -11.56
C VAL A 133 -12.62 -4.21 -11.98
N GLY A 134 -11.39 -4.34 -12.48
CA GLY A 134 -10.61 -3.25 -13.04
C GLY A 134 -9.22 -3.16 -12.44
N LYS A 135 -8.64 -1.95 -12.43
CA LYS A 135 -7.30 -1.68 -11.91
C LYS A 135 -7.37 -1.11 -10.50
N PHE A 136 -6.93 -1.87 -9.51
CA PHE A 136 -7.00 -1.54 -8.09
C PHE A 136 -5.86 -2.21 -7.31
N LYS A 137 -5.78 -1.96 -6.00
CA LYS A 137 -4.76 -2.55 -5.12
C LYS A 137 -5.01 -4.04 -4.94
N THR A 138 -3.98 -4.86 -5.12
CA THR A 138 -4.05 -6.30 -4.85
C THR A 138 -4.19 -6.56 -3.34
N PRO A 139 -4.96 -7.57 -2.91
CA PRO A 139 -5.21 -7.86 -1.50
C PRO A 139 -4.03 -8.59 -0.87
N PHE A 140 -2.93 -7.88 -0.58
CA PHE A 140 -1.72 -8.49 -0.02
C PHE A 140 -1.18 -7.80 1.23
N SER A 141 -0.82 -6.51 1.15
CA SER A 141 -0.20 -5.78 2.27
C SER A 141 -1.05 -4.60 2.73
N HIS A 142 -1.27 -4.51 4.05
CA HIS A 142 -1.86 -3.38 4.75
C HIS A 142 -1.15 -2.06 4.43
N ALA A 143 0.18 -2.04 4.27
CA ALA A 143 0.91 -0.83 3.90
C ALA A 143 0.43 -0.26 2.56
N TYR A 144 0.21 -1.12 1.57
CA TYR A 144 -0.38 -0.72 0.29
C TYR A 144 -1.86 -0.40 0.41
N LEU A 145 -2.64 -1.23 1.11
CA LEU A 145 -4.08 -1.08 1.24
C LEU A 145 -4.49 0.22 1.97
N THR A 146 -3.63 0.72 2.86
CA THR A 146 -3.78 2.04 3.50
C THR A 146 -4.03 3.14 2.47
N THR A 147 -4.96 4.05 2.77
CA THR A 147 -5.26 5.20 1.92
C THR A 147 -4.03 6.09 1.75
N LEU A 148 -3.68 6.41 0.51
CA LEU A 148 -2.43 7.13 0.18
C LEU A 148 -2.25 8.42 1.00
N GLY A 149 -3.30 9.22 1.16
CA GLY A 149 -3.26 10.45 1.95
C GLY A 149 -3.14 10.26 3.46
N GLU A 150 -3.27 9.03 3.96
CA GLU A 150 -3.42 8.67 5.37
C GLU A 150 -2.26 7.81 5.89
N THR A 151 -1.20 7.64 5.12
CA THR A 151 0.00 6.89 5.53
C THR A 151 0.69 7.54 6.73
N LEU A 152 1.30 6.72 7.60
CA LEU A 152 2.01 7.22 8.78
C LEU A 152 3.30 7.95 8.39
N LEU A 153 4.01 7.44 7.38
CA LEU A 153 5.27 7.94 6.88
C LEU A 153 5.16 8.24 5.37
N PRO A 154 5.97 9.18 4.84
CA PRO A 154 5.92 9.57 3.43
C PRO A 154 6.41 8.47 2.47
N GLN A 155 7.18 7.50 2.96
CA GLN A 155 7.69 6.37 2.18
C GLN A 155 7.14 5.06 2.74
N LEU A 156 6.80 4.12 1.86
CA LEU A 156 6.47 2.75 2.23
C LEU A 156 7.69 2.02 2.82
N PRO A 157 7.51 0.88 3.49
CA PRO A 157 8.61 0.04 3.97
C PRO A 157 9.51 -0.40 2.81
N VAL A 158 10.82 -0.31 3.01
CA VAL A 158 11.83 -0.65 2.00
C VAL A 158 11.82 -2.14 1.72
N SER A 159 11.65 -2.96 2.76
CA SER A 159 11.50 -4.42 2.63
C SER A 159 10.30 -4.86 1.81
N LEU A 160 9.29 -3.99 1.68
CA LEU A 160 8.11 -4.26 0.86
C LEU A 160 8.32 -3.83 -0.60
N THR A 161 8.99 -2.70 -0.84
CA THR A 161 9.07 -2.07 -2.16
C THR A 161 10.31 -2.43 -2.96
N SER A 162 11.42 -2.73 -2.28
CA SER A 162 12.71 -3.00 -2.93
C SER A 162 12.71 -4.37 -3.61
N ALA A 163 13.33 -4.43 -4.79
CA ALA A 163 13.57 -5.69 -5.48
C ALA A 163 14.54 -6.58 -4.69
N ILE A 164 14.33 -7.89 -4.73
CA ILE A 164 15.28 -8.85 -4.17
C ILE A 164 16.60 -8.89 -4.95
N ILE A 165 17.64 -9.44 -4.34
CA ILE A 165 18.89 -9.77 -5.04
C ILE A 165 18.81 -11.23 -5.50
N LEU A 166 19.12 -11.45 -6.77
CA LEU A 166 19.24 -12.76 -7.38
C LEU A 166 20.62 -12.88 -8.03
N PRO A 167 21.28 -14.05 -7.97
CA PRO A 167 22.54 -14.28 -8.67
C PRO A 167 22.38 -14.47 -10.19
N TYR A 168 21.15 -14.33 -10.71
CA TYR A 168 20.80 -14.54 -12.10
C TYR A 168 20.09 -13.31 -12.69
N SER A 169 20.34 -13.05 -13.98
CA SER A 169 19.58 -12.05 -14.73
C SER A 169 18.28 -12.66 -15.24
N LEU A 170 17.18 -11.94 -15.05
CA LEU A 170 15.88 -12.29 -15.62
C LEU A 170 15.61 -11.43 -16.86
N ASN A 171 14.91 -11.98 -17.85
CA ASN A 171 14.36 -11.18 -18.95
C ASN A 171 13.11 -10.39 -18.50
N ALA A 172 12.52 -10.81 -17.39
CA ALA A 172 11.44 -10.10 -16.70
C ALA A 172 11.99 -9.15 -15.63
N VAL A 173 11.09 -8.34 -15.06
CA VAL A 173 11.43 -7.45 -13.94
C VAL A 173 11.75 -8.29 -12.70
N THR A 174 12.82 -7.92 -12.00
CA THR A 174 13.19 -8.55 -10.72
C THR A 174 12.04 -8.42 -9.71
N PRO A 175 11.62 -9.53 -9.07
CA PRO A 175 10.54 -9.50 -8.08
C PRO A 175 10.81 -8.59 -6.88
N ASN A 176 9.74 -8.12 -6.27
CA ASN A 176 9.73 -7.60 -4.90
C ASN A 176 8.58 -8.27 -4.12
N ILE A 177 8.48 -7.99 -2.83
CA ILE A 177 7.42 -8.57 -1.98
C ILE A 177 6.07 -7.89 -2.23
N GLY A 178 6.06 -6.58 -2.44
CA GLY A 178 4.83 -5.81 -2.63
C GLY A 178 4.28 -5.86 -4.05
N THR A 179 3.06 -6.38 -4.24
CA THR A 179 2.38 -6.44 -5.54
C THR A 179 1.66 -5.15 -5.95
N GLY A 180 1.33 -4.28 -4.99
CA GLY A 180 0.82 -2.93 -5.27
C GLY A 180 -0.53 -2.89 -6.02
N PHE A 181 -0.57 -2.21 -7.17
CA PHE A 181 -1.76 -2.08 -8.01
C PHE A 181 -1.66 -2.98 -9.24
N ASP A 182 -2.78 -3.59 -9.61
CA ASP A 182 -2.85 -4.41 -10.81
C ASP A 182 -4.26 -4.45 -11.41
N LEU A 183 -4.36 -4.90 -12.66
CA LEU A 183 -5.61 -5.11 -13.39
C LEU A 183 -6.11 -6.53 -13.14
N GLY A 184 -7.36 -6.66 -12.67
CA GLY A 184 -7.92 -7.96 -12.32
C GLY A 184 -9.38 -7.95 -11.90
N VAL A 185 -9.77 -9.05 -11.27
CA VAL A 185 -11.08 -9.29 -10.66
C VAL A 185 -10.89 -9.83 -9.24
N GLU A 186 -11.70 -9.37 -8.31
CA GLU A 186 -11.69 -9.79 -6.92
C GLU A 186 -13.12 -10.05 -6.44
N ILE A 187 -13.28 -11.10 -5.66
CA ILE A 187 -14.46 -11.35 -4.84
C ILE A 187 -14.08 -11.04 -3.39
N HIS A 188 -14.87 -10.21 -2.73
CA HIS A 188 -14.64 -9.84 -1.34
C HIS A 188 -15.94 -9.76 -0.55
N GLY A 189 -15.81 -9.75 0.77
CA GLY A 189 -16.96 -9.64 1.66
C GLY A 189 -16.59 -9.53 3.12
N LEU A 190 -17.55 -9.05 3.91
CA LEU A 190 -17.44 -8.92 5.36
C LEU A 190 -18.50 -9.79 6.06
N LEU A 191 -18.05 -10.82 6.76
CA LEU A 191 -18.87 -11.76 7.51
C LEU A 191 -18.99 -11.32 8.97
N ALA A 192 -20.22 -11.25 9.46
CA ALA A 192 -20.55 -10.90 10.86
C ALA A 192 -19.88 -9.62 11.37
N ASP A 193 -19.60 -8.67 10.46
CA ASP A 193 -18.93 -7.39 10.75
C ASP A 193 -17.54 -7.52 11.39
N LYS A 194 -16.91 -8.69 11.25
CA LYS A 194 -15.66 -9.05 11.92
C LYS A 194 -14.66 -9.78 11.03
N PHE A 195 -15.11 -10.56 10.07
CA PHE A 195 -14.22 -11.36 9.22
C PHE A 195 -14.27 -10.86 7.79
N GLY A 196 -13.20 -10.22 7.35
CA GLY A 196 -13.04 -9.82 5.95
C GLY A 196 -12.36 -10.94 5.17
N TYR A 197 -12.76 -11.13 3.92
CA TYR A 197 -12.04 -11.97 2.98
C TYR A 197 -11.99 -11.31 1.62
N GLU A 198 -10.89 -11.53 0.91
CA GLU A 198 -10.63 -11.04 -0.43
C GLU A 198 -9.91 -12.15 -1.21
N VAL A 199 -10.41 -12.50 -2.39
CA VAL A 199 -9.79 -13.48 -3.29
C VAL A 199 -9.87 -12.95 -4.71
N GLY A 200 -8.73 -12.85 -5.39
CA GLY A 200 -8.67 -12.24 -6.72
C GLY A 200 -7.66 -12.87 -7.67
N LEU A 201 -7.91 -12.60 -8.95
CA LEU A 201 -7.06 -12.94 -10.08
C LEU A 201 -6.63 -11.64 -10.75
N PHE A 202 -5.33 -11.47 -10.95
CA PHE A 202 -4.72 -10.27 -11.48
C PHE A 202 -3.70 -10.64 -12.56
N ASN A 203 -3.29 -9.68 -13.39
CA ASN A 203 -2.32 -9.97 -14.44
C ASN A 203 -0.93 -10.36 -13.89
N GLY A 204 -0.52 -9.88 -12.73
CA GLY A 204 0.84 -10.03 -12.21
C GLY A 204 1.86 -9.11 -12.88
N THR A 205 1.42 -8.18 -13.73
CA THR A 205 2.31 -7.22 -14.45
C THR A 205 2.52 -5.91 -13.72
N GLY A 206 1.81 -5.69 -12.61
CA GLY A 206 1.88 -4.46 -11.83
C GLY A 206 1.25 -3.24 -12.51
N SER A 207 1.50 -2.07 -11.91
CA SER A 207 0.72 -0.85 -12.16
C SER A 207 0.98 -0.17 -13.50
N SER A 208 1.95 -0.61 -14.30
CA SER A 208 2.35 0.10 -15.52
C SER A 208 1.75 -0.49 -16.79
N VAL A 209 0.98 -1.58 -16.69
CA VAL A 209 0.39 -2.29 -17.83
C VAL A 209 -1.13 -2.21 -17.77
N ASN A 210 -1.75 -1.76 -18.87
CA ASN A 210 -3.21 -1.63 -19.01
C ASN A 210 -3.78 -2.49 -20.15
N THR A 211 -2.96 -3.35 -20.74
CA THR A 211 -3.30 -4.21 -21.88
C THR A 211 -3.20 -5.68 -21.49
N ALA A 212 -3.93 -6.54 -22.20
CA ALA A 212 -3.81 -7.98 -22.04
C ALA A 212 -2.46 -8.45 -22.61
N THR A 213 -1.60 -8.97 -21.75
CA THR A 213 -0.25 -9.45 -22.10
C THR A 213 0.02 -10.87 -21.62
N LYS A 214 -0.89 -11.45 -20.82
CA LYS A 214 -0.72 -12.77 -20.20
C LYS A 214 -1.24 -13.91 -21.07
N THR A 215 -0.66 -15.08 -20.87
CA THR A 215 -0.89 -16.31 -21.65
C THR A 215 -1.13 -17.48 -20.69
N LEU A 216 -1.02 -18.73 -21.15
CA LEU A 216 -0.95 -19.91 -20.30
C LEU A 216 0.51 -20.17 -19.93
N SER A 217 0.75 -20.56 -18.69
CA SER A 217 2.04 -21.10 -18.24
C SER A 217 2.26 -22.45 -18.89
N ASP A 218 3.39 -22.64 -19.58
CA ASP A 218 3.75 -23.92 -20.18
C ASP A 218 4.13 -24.95 -19.11
N ASP A 219 4.76 -24.51 -18.03
CA ASP A 219 5.17 -25.38 -16.92
C ASP A 219 3.93 -25.90 -16.16
N TRP A 220 3.02 -25.00 -15.78
CA TRP A 220 1.92 -25.32 -14.86
C TRP A 220 0.58 -25.54 -15.56
N HIS A 221 0.50 -25.24 -16.86
CA HIS A 221 -0.71 -25.37 -17.69
C HIS A 221 -1.94 -24.61 -17.16
N ILE A 222 -1.69 -23.53 -16.41
CA ILE A 222 -2.71 -22.60 -15.88
C ILE A 222 -2.44 -21.19 -16.41
N PRO A 223 -3.44 -20.28 -16.41
CA PRO A 223 -3.20 -18.88 -16.77
C PRO A 223 -2.03 -18.27 -16.00
N SER A 224 -1.12 -17.60 -16.71
CA SER A 224 0.05 -16.91 -16.15
C SER A 224 -0.38 -15.62 -15.44
N LEU A 225 -1.08 -15.77 -14.33
CA LEU A 225 -1.72 -14.70 -13.57
C LEU A 225 -1.15 -14.65 -12.14
N LEU A 226 -1.41 -13.53 -11.49
CA LEU A 226 -1.26 -13.38 -10.05
C LEU A 226 -2.56 -13.81 -9.37
N TYR A 227 -2.46 -14.85 -8.55
CA TYR A 227 -3.54 -15.30 -7.68
C TYR A 227 -3.26 -14.74 -6.30
N ALA A 228 -4.21 -13.98 -5.73
CA ALA A 228 -4.02 -13.35 -4.43
C ALA A 228 -5.23 -13.59 -3.51
N GLY A 229 -4.95 -13.79 -2.24
CA GLY A 229 -5.96 -13.98 -1.21
C GLY A 229 -5.56 -13.30 0.09
N ARG A 230 -6.54 -12.73 0.77
CA ARG A 230 -6.40 -12.11 2.08
C ARG A 230 -7.58 -12.48 2.97
N PHE A 231 -7.28 -12.67 4.24
CA PHE A 231 -8.27 -12.89 5.27
C PHE A 231 -7.95 -11.99 6.45
N THR A 232 -8.96 -11.32 6.99
CA THR A 232 -8.82 -10.42 8.13
C THR A 232 -9.81 -10.72 9.24
N TYR A 233 -9.34 -10.57 10.47
CA TYR A 233 -10.13 -10.65 11.68
C TYR A 233 -10.09 -9.32 12.44
N MET A 234 -11.27 -8.72 12.62
CA MET A 234 -11.48 -7.39 13.17
C MET A 234 -12.43 -7.47 14.38
N PRO A 235 -11.95 -7.89 15.57
CA PRO A 235 -12.80 -8.13 16.73
C PRO A 235 -13.58 -6.90 17.22
N LYS A 236 -13.06 -5.69 16.94
CA LYS A 236 -13.65 -4.41 17.37
C LYS A 236 -14.33 -3.63 16.22
N GLY A 237 -14.80 -4.37 15.21
CA GLY A 237 -15.43 -3.83 14.01
C GLY A 237 -14.41 -3.38 12.98
N VAL A 238 -14.91 -2.95 11.82
CA VAL A 238 -14.10 -2.66 10.62
C VAL A 238 -12.95 -1.71 10.93
N MET A 239 -11.76 -2.12 10.51
CA MET A 239 -10.55 -1.32 10.64
C MET A 239 -10.49 -0.35 9.47
N PRO A 240 -10.40 0.96 9.74
CA PRO A 240 -10.31 1.94 8.67
C PRO A 240 -8.92 1.96 8.02
N SER A 241 -8.87 2.30 6.73
CA SER A 241 -7.64 2.38 5.95
C SER A 241 -6.82 3.65 6.23
N THR A 242 -6.55 3.98 7.51
CA THR A 242 -5.75 5.12 7.97
C THR A 242 -4.71 4.73 9.02
N GLN A 243 -3.56 5.39 8.98
CA GLN A 243 -2.47 5.23 9.95
C GLN A 243 -2.21 6.53 10.75
N GLY A 244 -3.02 7.57 10.50
CA GLY A 244 -2.90 8.86 11.16
C GLY A 244 -3.95 9.84 10.68
N ASN A 245 -5.03 9.99 11.45
CA ASN A 245 -6.11 10.93 11.16
C ASN A 245 -6.52 11.73 12.41
N PRO A 246 -6.43 13.08 12.40
CA PRO A 246 -6.80 13.91 13.55
C PRO A 246 -8.32 13.93 13.83
N ASN A 247 -9.16 13.47 12.89
CA ASN A 247 -10.60 13.34 13.07
C ASN A 247 -10.99 12.01 13.76
N ARG A 248 -10.04 11.08 13.95
CA ARG A 248 -10.28 9.72 14.47
C ARG A 248 -9.41 9.39 15.70
N LEU A 249 -9.34 10.32 16.65
CA LEU A 249 -8.48 10.23 17.84
C LEU A 249 -9.04 9.40 19.01
N ASN A 250 -10.27 8.89 18.89
CA ASN A 250 -10.97 8.16 19.95
C ASN A 250 -11.43 6.77 19.48
N GLU A 251 -10.76 6.22 18.47
CA GLU A 251 -11.07 4.89 17.92
C GLU A 251 -10.53 3.78 18.83
N ASP A 252 -11.20 2.62 18.83
CA ASP A 252 -10.73 1.38 19.45
C ASP A 252 -10.93 0.23 18.47
N LYS A 253 -9.98 0.07 17.54
CA LYS A 253 -10.01 -0.89 16.43
C LYS A 253 -8.77 -1.77 16.45
N ILE A 254 -8.95 -3.03 16.12
CA ILE A 254 -7.87 -4.01 16.01
C ILE A 254 -8.16 -4.86 14.78
N MET A 255 -7.13 -5.15 14.01
CA MET A 255 -7.13 -6.04 12.87
C MET A 255 -5.95 -7.01 12.98
N PHE A 256 -6.22 -8.27 12.69
CA PHE A 256 -5.23 -9.28 12.34
C PHE A 256 -5.52 -9.72 10.91
N GLY A 257 -4.50 -10.01 10.12
CA GLY A 257 -4.70 -10.53 8.79
C GLY A 257 -3.62 -11.50 8.37
N VAL A 258 -3.97 -12.31 7.39
CA VAL A 258 -3.07 -13.22 6.70
C VAL A 258 -3.34 -13.07 5.21
N SER A 259 -2.27 -12.98 4.43
CA SER A 259 -2.34 -12.88 2.98
C SER A 259 -1.42 -13.89 2.33
N ALA A 260 -1.79 -14.32 1.13
CA ALA A 260 -0.97 -15.16 0.29
C ALA A 260 -1.16 -14.73 -1.16
N SER A 261 -0.10 -14.79 -1.94
CA SER A 261 -0.18 -14.62 -3.38
C SER A 261 0.79 -15.53 -4.11
N ILE A 262 0.44 -15.90 -5.33
CA ILE A 262 1.30 -16.64 -6.23
C ILE A 262 1.26 -15.98 -7.59
N ASN A 263 2.43 -15.52 -8.04
CA ASN A 263 2.60 -15.00 -9.39
C ASN A 263 3.12 -16.13 -10.27
N VAL A 264 2.32 -16.52 -11.26
CA VAL A 264 2.67 -17.56 -12.22
C VAL A 264 3.12 -16.88 -13.49
N GLU A 265 4.36 -17.13 -13.89
CA GLU A 265 4.89 -16.58 -15.14
C GLU A 265 4.76 -17.58 -16.29
N SER A 266 4.66 -16.99 -17.49
CA SER A 266 4.86 -17.74 -18.73
C SER A 266 6.35 -18.03 -18.89
N GLU A 267 6.69 -19.02 -19.69
CA GLU A 267 8.06 -19.50 -19.97
C GLU A 267 9.01 -18.46 -20.62
N ASN A 268 8.83 -17.16 -20.39
CA ASN A 268 9.91 -16.18 -20.51
C ASN A 268 10.94 -16.51 -19.42
N GLU A 269 12.23 -16.30 -19.68
CA GLU A 269 13.32 -16.53 -18.71
C GLU A 269 13.10 -15.70 -17.42
N SER A 270 12.31 -16.24 -16.47
CA SER A 270 11.61 -15.54 -15.40
C SER A 270 11.35 -16.48 -14.20
N THR A 271 10.53 -16.04 -13.24
CA THR A 271 10.30 -16.71 -11.96
C THR A 271 8.83 -16.87 -11.63
N ASN A 272 8.51 -17.94 -10.89
CA ASN A 272 7.25 -18.14 -10.20
C ASN A 272 7.45 -17.76 -8.72
N ASP A 273 6.68 -16.78 -8.25
CA ASP A 273 6.88 -16.18 -6.94
C ASP A 273 5.71 -16.48 -6.02
N THR A 274 5.95 -17.19 -4.92
CA THR A 274 4.95 -17.40 -3.86
C THR A 274 5.24 -16.46 -2.69
N ARG A 275 4.25 -15.71 -2.23
CA ARG A 275 4.36 -14.78 -1.12
C ARG A 275 3.33 -15.11 -0.05
N VAL A 276 3.72 -15.01 1.21
CA VAL A 276 2.84 -15.15 2.38
C VAL A 276 3.11 -13.99 3.32
N GLY A 277 2.06 -13.38 3.84
CA GLY A 277 2.12 -12.24 4.75
C GLY A 277 1.24 -12.45 5.99
N VAL A 278 1.69 -11.91 7.11
CA VAL A 278 0.87 -11.71 8.31
C VAL A 278 0.88 -10.24 8.68
N GLU A 279 -0.26 -9.72 9.10
CA GLU A 279 -0.45 -8.30 9.39
C GLU A 279 -1.20 -8.09 10.71
N PHE A 280 -0.84 -7.00 11.39
CA PHE A 280 -1.49 -6.52 12.59
C PHE A 280 -1.65 -5.01 12.49
N ALA A 281 -2.83 -4.50 12.83
CA ALA A 281 -3.06 -3.08 12.96
C ALA A 281 -3.96 -2.78 14.15
N MET A 282 -3.67 -1.70 14.87
CA MET A 282 -4.46 -1.24 16.01
C MET A 282 -4.54 0.27 16.02
N LEU A 283 -5.77 0.78 16.17
CA LEU A 283 -6.05 2.16 16.55
C LEU A 283 -6.63 2.15 17.94
N LYS A 284 -5.97 2.81 18.88
CA LYS A 284 -6.43 2.95 20.27
C LYS A 284 -6.24 4.38 20.73
N ASN A 285 -7.32 5.15 20.72
CA ASN A 285 -7.32 6.58 20.96
C ASN A 285 -6.32 7.29 20.03
N LYS A 286 -5.29 7.92 20.62
CA LYS A 286 -4.22 8.66 19.95
C LYS A 286 -3.10 7.78 19.40
N LEU A 287 -3.14 6.47 19.66
CA LEU A 287 -2.11 5.52 19.28
C LEU A 287 -2.53 4.73 18.04
N TYR A 288 -1.64 4.68 17.06
CA TYR A 288 -1.66 3.73 15.96
C TYR A 288 -0.46 2.79 16.13
N LEU A 289 -0.69 1.49 15.96
CA LEU A 289 0.35 0.47 15.83
C LEU A 289 0.05 -0.38 14.61
N GLY A 290 1.08 -0.68 13.82
CA GLY A 290 0.99 -1.56 12.66
C GLY A 290 2.23 -2.44 12.58
N ALA A 291 2.06 -3.69 12.20
CA ALA A 291 3.16 -4.60 11.93
C ALA A 291 2.82 -5.53 10.77
N GLU A 292 3.78 -5.81 9.92
CA GLU A 292 3.68 -6.82 8.87
C GLU A 292 4.95 -7.66 8.86
N ALA A 293 4.82 -8.94 8.57
CA ALA A 293 5.93 -9.81 8.24
C ALA A 293 5.57 -10.65 7.03
N TYR A 294 6.54 -10.90 6.17
CA TYR A 294 6.33 -11.55 4.89
C TYR A 294 7.48 -12.46 4.53
N TYR A 295 7.09 -13.55 3.87
CA TYR A 295 7.96 -14.57 3.32
C TYR A 295 7.69 -14.66 1.82
N MET A 296 8.75 -14.73 1.02
CA MET A 296 8.66 -14.94 -0.42
C MET A 296 9.56 -16.10 -0.84
N ASN A 297 9.00 -17.05 -1.57
CA ASN A 297 9.74 -18.11 -2.26
C ASN A 297 9.73 -17.82 -3.76
N VAL A 298 10.89 -17.90 -4.38
CA VAL A 298 11.12 -17.66 -5.81
C VAL A 298 11.65 -18.96 -6.39
N GLY A 299 10.89 -19.53 -7.32
CA GLY A 299 11.34 -20.61 -8.21
C GLY A 299 11.49 -20.10 -9.63
N PHE A 300 12.33 -20.75 -10.43
CA PHE A 300 12.53 -20.36 -11.83
C PHE A 300 11.62 -21.16 -12.76
N THR A 301 11.32 -20.61 -13.93
CA THR A 301 10.65 -21.35 -15.00
C THR A 301 11.58 -22.43 -15.56
N ASP A 302 11.03 -23.52 -16.08
CA ASP A 302 11.84 -24.66 -16.56
C ASP A 302 12.85 -24.25 -17.66
N ARG A 303 12.52 -23.21 -18.44
CA ARG A 303 13.39 -22.63 -19.47
C ARG A 303 14.65 -21.96 -18.94
N GLN A 304 14.63 -21.41 -17.73
CA GLN A 304 15.84 -20.91 -17.07
C GLN A 304 16.84 -22.04 -16.78
N LYS A 305 16.38 -23.30 -16.73
CA LYS A 305 17.19 -24.49 -16.39
C LYS A 305 17.91 -24.34 -15.04
N ILE A 306 17.27 -23.64 -14.10
CA ILE A 306 17.74 -23.45 -12.73
C ILE A 306 16.75 -24.19 -11.82
N ASN A 307 17.25 -25.20 -11.11
CA ASN A 307 16.44 -26.03 -10.20
C ASN A 307 16.48 -25.53 -8.74
N GLU A 308 17.20 -24.45 -8.50
CA GLU A 308 17.31 -23.84 -7.17
C GLU A 308 16.10 -22.97 -6.87
N THR A 309 15.80 -22.81 -5.58
CA THR A 309 14.76 -21.89 -5.12
C THR A 309 15.35 -20.97 -4.07
N TYR A 310 14.93 -19.72 -4.09
CA TYR A 310 15.41 -18.69 -3.15
C TYR A 310 14.27 -18.24 -2.27
N ASN A 311 14.57 -18.03 -0.99
CA ASN A 311 13.59 -17.61 0.00
C ASN A 311 14.00 -16.28 0.58
N TYR A 312 13.05 -15.39 0.83
CA TYR A 312 13.29 -14.04 1.33
C TYR A 312 12.35 -13.77 2.49
N LEU A 313 12.83 -13.01 3.47
CA LEU A 313 12.08 -12.63 4.65
C LEU A 313 12.18 -11.12 4.83
N GLY A 314 11.05 -10.47 5.06
CA GLY A 314 11.05 -9.08 5.46
C GLY A 314 9.87 -8.76 6.36
N GLY A 315 9.85 -7.53 6.85
CA GLY A 315 8.74 -7.06 7.66
C GLY A 315 9.03 -5.70 8.27
N TYR A 316 8.02 -5.13 8.88
CA TYR A 316 8.18 -3.92 9.64
C TYR A 316 7.23 -3.88 10.83
N VAL A 317 7.61 -3.08 11.82
CA VAL A 317 6.72 -2.59 12.87
C VAL A 317 6.77 -1.07 12.86
N GLN A 318 5.61 -0.42 12.93
CA GLN A 318 5.52 1.02 13.00
C GLN A 318 4.49 1.47 14.02
N GLY A 319 4.73 2.64 14.60
CA GLY A 319 3.86 3.21 15.61
C GLY A 319 3.76 4.72 15.44
N GLY A 320 2.53 5.23 15.58
CA GLY A 320 2.23 6.64 15.54
C GLY A 320 1.50 7.08 16.80
N TYR A 321 1.90 8.18 17.42
CA TYR A 321 1.19 8.72 18.59
C TYR A 321 0.94 10.22 18.44
N PHE A 322 -0.32 10.63 18.61
CA PHE A 322 -0.70 12.05 18.62
C PHE A 322 -0.29 12.70 19.96
N VAL A 323 0.89 13.32 19.97
CA VAL A 323 1.39 14.10 21.11
C VAL A 323 0.59 15.39 21.33
N ALA A 324 0.00 15.93 20.26
CA ALA A 324 -1.00 16.99 20.28
C ALA A 324 -2.10 16.66 19.25
N PRO A 325 -3.28 17.32 19.29
CA PRO A 325 -4.40 16.99 18.37
C PRO A 325 -4.07 17.06 16.87
N ARG A 326 -2.94 17.67 16.50
CA ARG A 326 -2.48 17.86 15.12
C ARG A 326 -1.02 17.48 14.91
N LEU A 327 -0.35 16.96 15.93
CA LEU A 327 1.06 16.59 15.87
C LEU A 327 1.17 15.13 16.23
N GLN A 328 1.61 14.32 15.28
CA GLN A 328 1.80 12.88 15.44
C GLN A 328 3.30 12.58 15.30
N ALA A 329 3.88 11.96 16.33
CA ALA A 329 5.20 11.38 16.24
C ALA A 329 5.08 9.97 15.64
N ALA A 330 6.03 9.59 14.80
CA ALA A 330 6.05 8.31 14.12
C ALA A 330 7.41 7.62 14.26
N LEU A 331 7.39 6.31 14.40
CA LEU A 331 8.57 5.44 14.39
C LEU A 331 8.27 4.24 13.49
N ARG A 332 9.26 3.76 12.76
CA ARG A 332 9.22 2.49 12.04
C ARG A 332 10.53 1.76 12.23
N TYR A 333 10.46 0.46 12.46
CA TYR A 333 11.58 -0.45 12.32
C TYR A 333 11.24 -1.43 11.23
N ASP A 334 12.12 -1.53 10.25
CA ASP A 334 11.94 -2.33 9.06
C ASP A 334 13.14 -3.28 8.96
N PHE A 335 12.90 -4.54 8.63
CA PHE A 335 13.93 -5.57 8.47
C PHE A 335 13.76 -6.30 7.14
N PHE A 336 14.87 -6.65 6.50
CA PHE A 336 14.85 -7.36 5.24
C PHE A 336 16.07 -8.25 5.08
N ASN A 337 15.86 -9.51 4.72
CA ASN A 337 16.89 -10.32 4.09
C ASN A 337 16.63 -10.29 2.57
N ARG A 338 17.43 -9.50 1.86
CA ARG A 338 17.28 -9.27 0.41
C ARG A 338 18.15 -10.21 -0.43
N ASN A 339 19.22 -10.78 0.14
CA ASN A 339 20.11 -11.75 -0.52
C ASN A 339 19.50 -13.17 -0.56
N GLY A 340 18.61 -13.45 0.38
CA GLY A 340 17.94 -14.73 0.53
C GLY A 340 18.32 -15.39 1.86
N THR A 341 17.43 -16.22 2.42
CA THR A 341 17.64 -16.86 3.73
C THR A 341 18.73 -17.94 3.73
N SER A 342 19.32 -18.23 2.56
CA SER A 342 20.53 -19.05 2.47
C SER A 342 21.80 -18.29 2.83
N ASP A 343 21.75 -16.97 2.70
CA ASP A 343 22.86 -16.08 3.02
C ASP A 343 22.58 -15.41 4.37
N ASP A 344 23.61 -15.35 5.20
CA ASP A 344 23.52 -14.69 6.49
C ASP A 344 23.51 -13.16 6.30
N GLY A 345 22.64 -12.50 7.04
CA GLY A 345 22.57 -11.03 7.07
C GLY A 345 21.16 -10.46 6.93
N PHE A 346 21.00 -9.26 7.48
CA PHE A 346 19.79 -8.48 7.39
C PHE A 346 20.10 -7.00 7.23
N LEU A 347 19.29 -6.33 6.41
CA LEU A 347 19.08 -4.90 6.47
C LEU A 347 18.16 -4.57 7.65
N ASN A 348 18.59 -3.66 8.52
CA ASN A 348 17.82 -3.17 9.65
C ASN A 348 17.67 -1.66 9.52
N MET A 349 16.43 -1.20 9.42
CA MET A 349 16.12 0.08 8.83
C MET A 349 15.24 0.94 9.76
N PRO A 350 15.80 1.43 10.89
CA PRO A 350 15.07 2.32 11.77
C PRO A 350 14.74 3.64 11.06
N ALA A 351 13.52 4.11 11.26
CA ALA A 351 13.05 5.39 10.78
C ALA A 351 12.28 6.13 11.87
N VAL A 352 12.44 7.45 11.85
CA VAL A 352 11.72 8.38 12.71
C VAL A 352 10.98 9.38 11.84
N GLY A 353 9.82 9.83 12.29
CA GLY A 353 9.05 10.81 11.54
C GLY A 353 8.12 11.64 12.40
N VAL A 354 7.60 12.69 11.79
CA VAL A 354 6.63 13.60 12.38
C VAL A 354 5.61 14.02 11.35
N ASN A 355 4.34 14.04 11.74
CA ASN A 355 3.25 14.54 10.92
C ASN A 355 2.57 15.73 11.61
N TYR A 356 2.34 16.79 10.85
CA TYR A 356 1.57 17.95 11.27
C TYR A 356 0.35 18.14 10.36
N PHE A 357 -0.83 18.16 10.97
CA PHE A 357 -2.10 18.29 10.27
C PHE A 357 -2.63 19.72 10.40
N PHE A 358 -2.73 20.45 9.28
CA PHE A 358 -3.18 21.83 9.30
C PHE A 358 -4.71 21.90 9.42
N LYS A 359 -5.20 22.92 10.14
CA LYS A 359 -6.64 23.09 10.36
C LYS A 359 -7.33 23.72 9.15
N GLY A 360 -8.44 23.12 8.71
CA GLY A 360 -9.38 23.76 7.80
C GLY A 360 -8.90 23.91 6.35
N CYS A 361 -7.80 23.27 5.98
CA CYS A 361 -7.23 23.36 4.64
C CYS A 361 -6.75 22.01 4.08
N ASN A 362 -7.07 20.88 4.72
CA ASN A 362 -6.71 19.53 4.27
C ASN A 362 -5.22 19.36 3.87
N LEU A 363 -4.34 20.13 4.52
CA LEU A 363 -2.90 20.03 4.37
C LEU A 363 -2.32 19.13 5.46
N LYS A 364 -1.31 18.34 5.08
CA LYS A 364 -0.52 17.49 5.95
C LYS A 364 0.95 17.66 5.61
N LEU A 365 1.75 18.07 6.58
CA LEU A 365 3.21 18.07 6.48
C LEU A 365 3.72 16.79 7.14
N GLN A 366 4.60 16.05 6.45
CA GLN A 366 5.27 14.87 6.98
C GLN A 366 6.77 15.07 6.83
N ALA A 367 7.53 14.64 7.82
CA ALA A 367 8.97 14.51 7.70
C ALA A 367 9.39 13.14 8.20
N MET A 368 10.38 12.54 7.55
CA MET A 368 10.91 11.23 7.86
C MET A 368 12.41 11.22 7.65
N TYR A 369 13.11 10.51 8.52
CA TYR A 369 14.50 10.12 8.34
C TYR A 369 14.62 8.61 8.53
N GLN A 370 15.37 7.95 7.66
CA GLN A 370 15.66 6.52 7.72
C GLN A 370 17.17 6.29 7.58
N TYR A 371 17.67 5.33 8.36
CA TYR A 371 19.01 4.78 8.23
C TYR A 371 18.91 3.31 7.85
N ILE A 372 19.74 2.84 6.94
CA ILE A 372 19.85 1.42 6.58
C ILE A 372 21.14 0.86 7.18
N ALA A 373 20.99 0.07 8.25
CA ALA A 373 22.08 -0.68 8.86
C ALA A 373 22.16 -2.07 8.25
N ARG A 374 23.37 -2.61 8.14
CA ARG A 374 23.64 -3.99 7.70
C ARG A 374 24.23 -4.77 8.87
N THR A 375 23.69 -5.95 9.16
CA THR A 375 24.17 -6.76 10.29
C THR A 375 24.11 -8.23 9.97
N GLY A 376 25.11 -8.98 10.45
CA GLY A 376 25.10 -10.44 10.41
C GLY A 376 25.57 -11.05 9.09
N HIS A 377 26.10 -10.26 8.15
CA HIS A 377 26.68 -10.77 6.92
C HIS A 377 28.01 -11.47 7.15
N ASP A 378 28.18 -12.64 6.54
CA ASP A 378 29.40 -13.45 6.63
C ASP A 378 30.57 -12.83 5.88
N THR A 379 30.30 -12.25 4.71
CA THR A 379 31.32 -11.59 3.88
C THR A 379 31.00 -10.13 3.63
N GLN A 380 32.05 -9.36 3.33
CA GLN A 380 31.92 -7.99 2.87
C GLN A 380 31.09 -7.92 1.57
N LEU A 381 31.27 -8.87 0.66
CA LEU A 381 30.55 -8.88 -0.61
C LEU A 381 29.03 -9.06 -0.41
N ASP A 382 28.62 -9.95 0.49
CA ASP A 382 27.19 -10.17 0.77
C ASP A 382 26.55 -8.94 1.41
N ARG A 383 27.30 -8.30 2.33
CA ARG A 383 26.91 -7.06 2.97
C ARG A 383 26.66 -5.93 1.97
N ASP A 384 27.52 -5.85 0.97
CA ASP A 384 27.54 -4.80 -0.04
C ASP A 384 26.44 -5.04 -1.08
N ASN A 385 26.24 -6.29 -1.48
CA ASN A 385 25.14 -6.71 -2.36
C ASN A 385 23.75 -6.45 -1.75
N ASP A 386 23.57 -6.69 -0.44
CA ASP A 386 22.29 -6.52 0.24
C ASP A 386 21.80 -5.05 0.17
N ASN A 387 22.73 -4.09 0.32
CA ASN A 387 22.45 -2.66 0.29
C ASN A 387 22.58 -2.04 -1.12
N LEU A 388 22.90 -2.83 -2.15
CA LEU A 388 23.17 -2.34 -3.50
C LEU A 388 21.98 -1.53 -4.04
N GLY A 389 22.26 -0.29 -4.43
CA GLY A 389 21.27 0.65 -4.99
C GLY A 389 20.30 1.25 -3.96
N LEU A 390 20.52 1.04 -2.66
CA LEU A 390 19.73 1.64 -1.58
C LEU A 390 20.51 2.78 -0.92
N ALA A 391 19.80 3.84 -0.54
CA ALA A 391 20.39 4.96 0.18
C ALA A 391 20.63 4.57 1.64
N THR A 392 21.87 4.60 2.09
CA THR A 392 22.24 4.35 3.48
C THR A 392 21.59 5.35 4.44
N HIS A 393 21.50 6.63 4.04
CA HIS A 393 20.72 7.64 4.76
C HIS A 393 19.69 8.28 3.83
N SER A 394 18.44 8.33 4.27
CA SER A 394 17.35 9.00 3.55
C SER A 394 16.61 9.96 4.46
N ALA A 395 16.33 11.17 3.97
CA ALA A 395 15.45 12.14 4.60
C ALA A 395 14.43 12.66 3.59
N THR A 396 13.16 12.65 3.97
CA THR A 396 12.06 13.14 3.14
C THR A 396 11.21 14.11 3.94
N VAL A 397 10.96 15.30 3.39
CA VAL A 397 9.94 16.24 3.87
C VAL A 397 8.88 16.38 2.79
N MET A 398 7.64 16.04 3.12
CA MET A 398 6.51 16.02 2.20
C MET A 398 5.41 16.96 2.66
N LEU A 399 4.99 17.88 1.79
CA LEU A 399 3.74 18.60 1.95
C LEU A 399 2.68 17.96 1.05
N GLN A 400 1.58 17.56 1.66
CA GLN A 400 0.45 16.94 0.99
C GLN A 400 -0.77 17.84 1.09
N TYR A 401 -1.43 18.06 -0.04
CA TYR A 401 -2.76 18.66 -0.14
C TYR A 401 -3.76 17.64 -0.65
N THR A 402 -4.97 17.70 -0.08
CA THR A 402 -6.08 16.83 -0.50
C THR A 402 -7.38 17.60 -0.59
N PHE A 403 -8.20 17.28 -1.57
CA PHE A 403 -9.53 17.86 -1.79
C PHE A 403 -10.55 16.75 -1.96
#